data_AF-A0A7Y1TTZ5-F1
#
_entry.id   AF-A0A7Y1TTZ5-F1
#
_cell.length_a   1.000
_cell.length_b   1.000
_cell.length_c   1.000
_cell.angle_alpha   90.00
_cell.angle_beta   90.00
_cell.angle_gamma   90.00
#
_symmetry.space_group_name_H-M   'P 1'
#
loop_
_entity.id
_entity.type
_entity.pdbx_description
1 polymer ?
#
loop_
_entity_poly.entity_id
_entity_poly.type
_entity_poly.pdbx_seq_one_letter_code
_entity_poly.pdbx_strand_id
1 'polypeptide(L)'
;MAYILFFVLFGVLIAVGLAFAWQEARPPAHEAIFGMREAVGFIYRGMDPVLRQDLRPADIERIVGWELRYVDEQRRAGGDEPVVVASLAGGAYAQQKAIEEGFPYDGPVIEEVLRLEAEYLSSLGVVGEEVSGT
;
A
#
# COMPACT_ATOMS: atom_id res chain seq x y z
N MET A 1 33.86 43.24 10.11
CA MET A 1 33.34 42.44 8.99
C MET A 1 33.48 40.93 9.21
N ALA A 2 34.66 40.42 9.61
CA ALA A 2 34.88 38.99 9.83
C ALA A 2 33.88 38.32 10.80
N TYR A 3 33.52 39.01 11.89
CA TYR A 3 32.53 38.50 12.85
C TYR A 3 31.12 38.38 12.27
N ILE A 4 30.72 39.32 11.41
CA ILE A 4 29.40 39.29 10.76
C ILE A 4 29.31 38.08 9.84
N LEU A 5 30.37 37.83 9.05
CA LEU A 5 30.47 36.64 8.20
C LEU A 5 30.40 35.34 9.03
N PHE A 6 31.11 35.30 10.16
CA PHE A 6 31.09 34.15 11.07
C PHE A 6 29.69 33.88 11.63
N PHE A 7 28.98 34.90 12.12
CA PHE A 7 27.63 34.73 12.65
C PHE A 7 26.62 34.30 11.59
N VAL A 8 26.75 34.80 10.36
CA VAL A 8 25.90 34.38 9.24
C VAL A 8 26.16 32.91 8.88
N LEU A 9 27.42 32.50 8.77
CA LEU A 9 27.78 31.12 8.46
C LEU A 9 27.31 30.15 9.55
N PHE A 10 27.48 30.55 10.80
CA PHE A 10 27.04 29.78 11.97
C PHE A 10 25.51 29.64 12.01
N GLY A 11 24.77 30.71 11.70
CA GLY A 11 23.32 30.69 11.59
C GLY A 11 22.83 29.74 10.49
N VAL A 12 23.50 29.70 9.34
CA VAL A 12 23.18 28.75 8.25
C VAL A 12 23.41 27.31 8.70
N LEU A 13 24.53 27.01 9.37
CA LEU A 13 24.80 25.66 9.89
C LEU A 13 23.76 25.21 10.91
N ILE A 14 23.33 26.11 11.81
CA ILE A 14 22.24 25.82 12.75
C ILE A 14 20.92 25.59 12.01
N ALA A 15 20.58 26.43 11.03
CA ALA A 15 19.35 26.27 10.26
C ALA A 15 19.33 24.95 9.49
N VAL A 16 20.46 24.54 8.91
CA VAL A 16 20.63 23.25 8.24
C VAL A 16 20.51 22.10 9.25
N GLY A 17 21.19 22.20 10.40
CA GLY A 17 21.09 21.20 11.47
C GLY A 17 19.67 21.04 12.02
N LEU A 18 18.95 22.14 12.19
CA LEU A 18 17.54 22.15 12.59
C LEU A 18 16.64 21.59 11.47
N ALA A 19 16.94 21.85 10.21
CA ALA A 19 16.21 21.29 9.08
C ALA A 19 16.39 19.76 8.99
N PHE A 20 17.61 19.26 9.19
CA PHE A 20 17.88 17.82 9.28
C PHE A 20 17.25 17.20 10.52
N ALA A 21 17.34 17.85 11.69
CA ALA A 21 16.65 17.38 12.90
C ALA A 21 15.13 17.38 12.73
N TRP A 22 14.58 18.30 11.95
CA TRP A 22 13.14 18.32 11.62
C TRP A 22 12.79 17.29 10.55
N GLN A 23 13.72 16.89 9.67
CA GLN A 23 13.57 15.72 8.81
C GLN A 23 13.67 14.40 9.58
N GLU A 24 14.49 14.34 10.64
CA GLU A 24 14.64 13.16 11.50
C GLU A 24 13.49 13.04 12.52
N ALA A 25 12.94 14.18 12.95
CA ALA A 25 11.76 14.27 13.81
C ALA A 25 10.44 14.25 13.02
N ARG A 26 10.49 14.42 11.69
CA ARG A 26 9.45 13.80 10.88
C ARG A 26 9.58 12.32 11.17
N PRO A 27 8.53 11.66 11.66
CA PRO A 27 8.58 10.22 11.74
C PRO A 27 9.07 9.73 10.37
N PRO A 28 9.98 8.74 10.31
CA PRO A 28 10.41 8.17 9.04
C PRO A 28 9.14 8.04 8.21
N ALA A 29 9.17 8.48 6.93
CA ALA A 29 8.08 8.19 6.00
C ALA A 29 7.74 6.75 6.28
N HIS A 30 6.58 6.53 6.93
CA HIS A 30 6.43 5.37 7.80
C HIS A 30 6.76 4.17 6.92
N GLU A 31 7.26 3.07 7.49
CA GLU A 31 6.72 1.79 7.04
C GLU A 31 5.23 2.06 6.85
N ALA A 32 4.76 2.28 5.61
CA ALA A 32 3.42 2.80 5.43
C ALA A 32 2.58 1.70 6.01
N ILE A 33 2.11 1.91 7.24
CA ILE A 33 1.56 0.83 8.04
C ILE A 33 0.31 0.58 7.26
N PHE A 34 0.33 -0.46 6.44
CA PHE A 34 -0.83 -0.91 5.71
C PHE A 34 -1.79 -1.33 6.81
N GLY A 35 -2.58 -0.35 7.22
CA GLY A 35 -3.57 -0.52 8.24
C GLY A 35 -4.65 -1.32 7.57
N MET A 36 -4.60 -2.64 7.73
CA MET A 36 -5.58 -3.56 7.13
C MET A 36 -7.01 -3.05 7.38
N ARG A 37 -7.27 -2.55 8.58
CA ARG A 37 -8.56 -1.97 8.97
C ARG A 37 -8.91 -0.71 8.18
N GLU A 38 -7.95 0.19 8.01
CA GLU A 38 -8.11 1.44 7.26
C GLU A 38 -8.31 1.17 5.76
N ALA A 39 -7.54 0.24 5.20
CA ALA A 39 -7.68 -0.24 3.81
C ALA A 39 -9.05 -0.89 3.58
N VAL A 40 -9.47 -1.81 4.44
CA VAL A 40 -10.79 -2.44 4.40
C VAL A 40 -11.90 -1.38 4.48
N GLY A 41 -11.74 -0.37 5.34
CA GLY A 41 -12.69 0.74 5.44
C GLY A 41 -12.75 1.62 4.20
N PHE A 42 -11.63 1.81 3.51
CA PHE A 42 -11.58 2.51 2.23
C PHE A 42 -12.30 1.70 1.14
N ILE A 43 -11.91 0.43 0.96
CA ILE A 43 -12.45 -0.48 -0.05
C ILE A 43 -13.96 -0.66 0.14
N TYR A 44 -14.42 -0.97 1.36
CA TYR A 44 -15.85 -1.18 1.65
C TYR A 44 -16.72 0.06 1.33
N ARG A 45 -16.16 1.27 1.45
CA ARG A 45 -16.87 2.50 1.09
C ARG A 45 -16.82 2.81 -0.41
N GLY A 46 -15.75 2.41 -1.09
CA GLY A 46 -15.55 2.64 -2.52
C GLY A 46 -16.23 1.61 -3.43
N MET A 47 -16.54 0.42 -2.92
CA MET A 47 -17.17 -0.66 -3.69
C MET A 47 -18.53 -0.28 -4.26
N ASP A 48 -18.81 -0.78 -5.47
CA ASP A 48 -20.14 -0.78 -6.07
C ASP A 48 -21.16 -1.41 -5.08
N PRO A 49 -22.28 -0.73 -4.78
CA PRO A 49 -23.31 -1.24 -3.87
C PRO A 49 -23.84 -2.63 -4.24
N VAL A 50 -23.92 -2.97 -5.54
CA VAL A 50 -24.36 -4.27 -6.04
C VAL A 50 -23.35 -5.36 -5.67
N LEU A 51 -22.05 -5.11 -5.87
CA LEU A 51 -21.01 -6.06 -5.51
C LEU A 51 -20.82 -6.18 -3.99
N ARG A 52 -21.11 -5.10 -3.25
CA ARG A 52 -20.95 -5.06 -1.79
C ARG A 52 -22.07 -5.76 -1.02
N GLN A 53 -23.24 -5.98 -1.63
CA GLN A 53 -24.46 -6.37 -0.91
C GLN A 53 -24.30 -7.61 -0.01
N ASP A 54 -23.47 -8.57 -0.43
CA ASP A 54 -23.24 -9.84 0.27
C ASP A 54 -21.86 -9.91 0.96
N LEU A 55 -21.10 -8.82 0.94
CA LEU A 55 -19.77 -8.76 1.53
C LEU A 55 -19.79 -8.09 2.90
N ARG A 56 -19.04 -8.69 3.83
CA ARG A 56 -18.69 -8.09 5.11
C ARG A 56 -17.26 -7.55 5.05
N PRO A 57 -16.89 -6.59 5.91
CA PRO A 57 -15.50 -6.14 6.02
C PRO A 57 -14.48 -7.28 6.21
N ALA A 58 -14.86 -8.34 6.94
CA ALA A 58 -14.01 -9.52 7.13
C ALA A 58 -13.78 -10.32 5.84
N ASP A 59 -14.66 -10.21 4.85
CA ASP A 59 -14.52 -10.89 3.57
C ASP A 59 -13.49 -10.15 2.70
N ILE A 60 -13.51 -8.80 2.72
CA ILE A 60 -12.50 -7.94 2.09
C ILE A 60 -11.12 -8.15 2.74
N GLU A 61 -11.06 -8.21 4.07
CA GLU A 61 -9.82 -8.48 4.81
C GLU A 61 -9.17 -9.80 4.38
N ARG A 62 -9.97 -10.84 4.12
CA ARG A 62 -9.44 -12.12 3.61
C ARG A 62 -8.88 -12.00 2.20
N ILE A 63 -9.60 -11.34 1.30
CA ILE A 63 -9.16 -11.16 -0.10
C ILE A 63 -7.82 -10.44 -0.15
N VAL A 64 -7.74 -9.27 0.49
CA VAL A 64 -6.51 -8.48 0.64
C VAL A 64 -5.43 -9.29 1.34
N GLY A 65 -5.78 -10.04 2.39
CA GLY A 65 -4.83 -10.90 3.11
C GLY A 65 -4.25 -12.06 2.29
N TRP A 66 -4.96 -12.58 1.28
CA TRP A 66 -4.38 -13.54 0.34
C TRP A 66 -3.49 -12.85 -0.71
N GLU A 67 -3.87 -11.67 -1.19
CA GLU A 67 -3.03 -10.87 -2.09
C GLU A 67 -1.68 -10.53 -1.43
N LEU A 68 -1.70 -10.03 -0.19
CA LEU A 68 -0.47 -9.66 0.51
C LEU A 68 0.43 -10.87 0.77
N ARG A 69 -0.16 -12.06 0.98
CA ARG A 69 0.60 -13.32 1.06
C ARG A 69 1.27 -13.65 -0.25
N TYR A 70 0.57 -13.50 -1.38
CA TYR A 70 1.15 -13.69 -2.72
C TYR A 70 2.31 -12.72 -2.98
N VAL A 71 2.14 -11.45 -2.64
CA VAL A 71 3.17 -10.40 -2.74
C VAL A 71 4.39 -10.74 -1.89
N ASP A 72 4.21 -11.19 -0.65
CA ASP A 72 5.31 -11.59 0.23
C ASP A 72 6.01 -12.87 -0.26
N GLU A 73 5.28 -13.84 -0.81
CA GLU A 73 5.85 -15.02 -1.47
C GLU A 73 6.72 -14.62 -2.67
N GLN A 74 6.24 -13.72 -3.53
CA GLN A 74 7.04 -13.18 -4.65
C GLN A 74 8.29 -12.46 -4.16
N ARG A 75 8.16 -11.58 -3.16
CA ARG A 75 9.28 -10.85 -2.59
C ARG A 75 10.37 -11.79 -2.05
N ARG A 76 9.96 -12.88 -1.40
CA ARG A 76 10.89 -13.90 -0.87
C ARG A 76 11.53 -14.76 -1.96
N ALA A 77 10.86 -14.93 -3.10
CA ALA A 77 11.41 -15.66 -4.24
C ALA A 77 12.63 -14.96 -4.87
N GLY A 78 12.83 -13.66 -4.59
CA GLY A 78 14.11 -12.97 -4.78
C GLY A 78 14.47 -12.64 -6.23
N GLY A 79 13.48 -12.34 -7.08
CA GLY A 79 13.72 -11.80 -8.42
C GLY A 79 14.14 -10.32 -8.41
N ASP A 80 14.84 -9.88 -9.46
CA ASP A 80 15.13 -8.46 -9.72
C ASP A 80 13.92 -7.69 -10.24
N GLU A 81 12.79 -8.37 -10.46
CA GLU A 81 11.56 -7.74 -10.95
C GLU A 81 10.81 -7.02 -9.82
N PRO A 82 10.22 -5.85 -10.09
CA PRO A 82 9.36 -5.17 -9.15
C PRO A 82 8.19 -6.07 -8.73
N VAL A 83 7.91 -6.12 -7.43
CA VAL A 83 6.72 -6.83 -6.94
C VAL A 83 5.48 -5.99 -7.28
N VAL A 84 4.53 -6.61 -7.98
CA VAL A 84 3.30 -5.95 -8.43
C VAL A 84 2.14 -6.31 -7.51
N VAL A 85 1.58 -5.31 -6.84
CA VAL A 85 0.34 -5.44 -6.05
C VAL A 85 -0.90 -5.36 -6.94
N ALA A 86 -2.03 -5.87 -6.47
CA ALA A 86 -3.31 -5.89 -7.19
C ALA A 86 -3.20 -6.46 -8.62
N SER A 87 -2.26 -7.39 -8.84
CA SER A 87 -2.02 -8.01 -10.14
C SER A 87 -3.07 -9.08 -10.47
N LEU A 88 -3.25 -9.38 -11.76
CA LEU A 88 -4.10 -10.50 -12.20
C LEU A 88 -3.70 -11.84 -11.55
N ALA A 89 -2.39 -12.07 -11.42
CA ALA A 89 -1.87 -13.28 -10.79
C ALA A 89 -2.14 -13.30 -9.27
N GLY A 90 -2.05 -12.14 -8.59
CA GLY A 90 -2.46 -12.00 -7.19
C GLY A 90 -3.96 -12.23 -6.99
N GLY A 91 -4.80 -11.73 -7.91
CA GLY A 91 -6.25 -11.98 -7.92
C GLY A 91 -6.59 -13.46 -8.13
N ALA A 92 -5.92 -14.12 -9.07
CA ALA A 92 -6.08 -15.56 -9.29
C ALA A 92 -5.65 -16.38 -8.06
N TYR A 93 -4.53 -16.00 -7.42
CA TYR A 93 -4.09 -16.62 -6.17
C TYR A 93 -5.12 -16.43 -5.05
N ALA A 94 -5.63 -15.21 -4.87
CA ALA A 94 -6.66 -14.91 -3.88
C ALA A 94 -7.94 -15.71 -4.14
N GLN A 95 -8.39 -15.82 -5.40
CA GLN A 95 -9.55 -16.62 -5.78
C GLN A 95 -9.35 -18.11 -5.47
N GLN A 96 -8.18 -18.67 -5.82
CA GLN A 96 -7.86 -20.05 -5.51
C GLN A 96 -7.92 -20.30 -3.99
N LYS A 97 -7.29 -19.44 -3.20
CA LYS A 97 -7.29 -19.58 -1.74
C LYS A 97 -8.68 -19.40 -1.13
N ALA A 98 -9.48 -18.50 -1.69
CA ALA A 98 -10.86 -18.32 -1.28
C ALA A 98 -11.68 -19.61 -1.46
N ILE A 99 -11.52 -20.30 -2.60
CA ILE A 99 -12.15 -21.59 -2.86
C ILE A 99 -11.65 -22.66 -1.89
N GLU A 100 -10.33 -22.77 -1.68
CA GLU A 100 -9.72 -23.74 -0.78
C GLU A 100 -10.19 -23.58 0.67
N GLU A 101 -10.40 -22.34 1.14
CA GLU A 101 -10.84 -22.02 2.50
C GLU A 101 -12.39 -21.99 2.65
N GLY A 102 -13.14 -22.28 1.59
CA GLY A 102 -14.61 -22.38 1.63
C GLY A 102 -15.36 -21.05 1.51
N PHE A 103 -14.71 -20.03 0.96
CA PHE A 103 -15.26 -18.70 0.69
C PHE A 103 -15.21 -18.37 -0.82
N PRO A 104 -16.01 -19.02 -1.67
CA PRO A 104 -15.92 -18.86 -3.12
C PRO A 104 -16.47 -17.50 -3.58
N TYR A 105 -15.65 -16.46 -3.51
CA TYR A 105 -16.01 -15.14 -4.03
C TYR A 105 -15.99 -15.11 -5.55
N ASP A 106 -16.90 -14.34 -6.14
CA ASP A 106 -16.94 -14.13 -7.58
C ASP A 106 -15.72 -13.36 -8.06
N GLY A 107 -15.24 -13.67 -9.27
CA GLY A 107 -14.09 -12.99 -9.90
C GLY A 107 -14.23 -11.46 -9.92
N PRO A 108 -15.37 -10.90 -10.38
CA PRO A 108 -15.60 -9.45 -10.37
C PRO A 108 -15.54 -8.81 -8.98
N VAL A 109 -15.88 -9.56 -7.93
CA VAL A 109 -15.77 -9.05 -6.54
C VAL A 109 -14.31 -8.93 -6.13
N ILE A 110 -13.49 -9.95 -6.43
CA ILE A 110 -12.07 -9.94 -6.14
C ILE A 110 -11.37 -8.83 -6.94
N GLU A 111 -11.67 -8.72 -8.24
CA GLU A 111 -11.11 -7.68 -9.11
C GLU A 111 -11.42 -6.28 -8.58
N GLU A 112 -12.65 -6.01 -8.17
CA GLU A 112 -13.04 -4.71 -7.63
C GLU A 112 -12.34 -4.41 -6.29
N VAL A 113 -12.21 -5.41 -5.42
CA VAL A 113 -11.48 -5.27 -4.15
C VAL A 113 -10.02 -4.91 -4.41
N LEU A 114 -9.34 -5.62 -5.33
CA LEU A 114 -7.94 -5.37 -5.66
C LEU A 114 -7.74 -4.03 -6.38
N ARG A 115 -8.68 -3.64 -7.26
CA ARG A 115 -8.67 -2.32 -7.89
C ARG A 115 -8.72 -1.19 -6.86
N LEU A 116 -9.61 -1.31 -5.88
CA LEU A 116 -9.76 -0.33 -4.79
C LEU A 116 -8.59 -0.37 -3.81
N GLU A 117 -7.97 -1.52 -3.61
CA GLU A 117 -6.72 -1.64 -2.86
C GLU A 117 -5.58 -0.88 -3.57
N ALA A 118 -5.42 -1.06 -4.88
CA ALA A 118 -4.43 -0.31 -5.65
C ALA A 118 -4.66 1.21 -5.56
N GLU A 119 -5.91 1.64 -5.65
CA GLU A 119 -6.30 3.05 -5.48
C GLU A 119 -5.95 3.58 -4.08
N TYR A 120 -6.23 2.79 -3.03
CA TYR A 120 -5.85 3.11 -1.66
C TYR A 120 -4.33 3.25 -1.48
N LEU A 121 -3.56 2.26 -1.96
CA LEU A 121 -2.11 2.27 -1.90
C LEU A 121 -1.52 3.44 -2.71
N SER A 122 -2.10 3.74 -3.87
CA SER A 122 -1.71 4.89 -4.69
C SER A 122 -1.95 6.22 -3.94
N SER A 123 -3.08 6.35 -3.24
CA SER A 123 -3.41 7.54 -2.46
C SER A 123 -2.43 7.81 -1.30
N LEU A 124 -1.78 6.76 -0.79
CA LEU A 124 -0.75 6.83 0.24
C LEU A 124 0.66 7.07 -0.33
N GLY A 125 0.83 7.02 -1.66
CA GLY A 125 2.12 7.13 -2.33
C GLY A 125 3.06 5.95 -2.09
N VAL A 126 2.53 4.77 -1.75
CA VAL A 126 3.34 3.56 -1.47
C VAL A 126 3.66 2.73 -2.70
N VAL A 127 2.88 2.89 -3.76
CA VAL A 127 3.04 2.15 -5.02
C VAL A 127 3.41 3.12 -6.14
N GLY A 128 4.29 2.66 -7.04
CA GLY A 128 4.76 3.43 -8.19
C GLY A 128 3.78 3.44 -9.35
N GLU A 129 4.27 3.73 -10.56
CA GLU A 129 3.45 3.76 -11.79
C GLU A 129 2.76 2.42 -12.06
N GLU A 130 1.56 2.48 -12.64
CA GLU A 130 0.80 1.33 -13.07
C GLU A 130 1.61 0.51 -14.07
N VAL A 131 1.90 -0.75 -13.72
CA VAL A 131 2.58 -1.67 -14.63
C VAL A 131 1.50 -2.33 -15.48
N SER A 132 1.36 -1.90 -16.74
CA SER A 132 0.50 -2.60 -17.70
C SER A 132 1.07 -4.01 -17.94
N GLY A 133 0.55 -4.99 -17.20
CA GLY A 133 0.88 -6.40 -17.38
C GLY A 133 0.30 -6.91 -18.70
N THR A 134 1.17 -7.24 -19.65
CA THR A 134 0.89 -8.16 -20.77
C THR A 134 0.75 -9.59 -20.28
#